data_AF-A0A960R3T3-F1
#
_entry.id   AF-A0A960R3T3-F1
#
_cell.length_a   1.000
_cell.length_b   1.000
_cell.length_c   1.000
_cell.angle_alpha   90.00
_cell.angle_beta   90.00
_cell.angle_gamma   90.00
#
_symmetry.space_group_name_H-M   'P 1'
#
loop_
_entity.id
_entity.type
_entity.pdbx_description
1 polymer ?
#
loop_
_entity_poly.entity_id
_entity_poly.type
_entity_poly.pdbx_seq_one_letter_code
_entity_poly.pdbx_strand_id
1 'polypeptide(L)'
;AVEDDVTMLWEKVAAEMQEHFNLQLSVGETGVPDWSAARQRIATDVENRSAEGLKHLRLQEDIGKALSRRTRMLWILLVTSAISAGVGGLLAYLKLAPWHLVGFGVTGLSLLLLAILGNRSVNKIRRLFTDRLEARRENQQMAQREAFREGVTDFYRQFVKMFEPLRAVCQEHREKYEPQLTSIANLEKTLTELEQILRPVEAALTERMRQQSAAAGAANAT
;
A
#
# COMPACT_ATOMS: atom_id res chain seq x y z
N ALA A 1 -9.91 -6.07 4.42
CA ALA A 1 -9.44 -4.95 5.26
C ALA A 1 -9.44 -3.63 4.48
N VAL A 2 -8.43 -3.33 3.65
CA VAL A 2 -8.36 -2.03 2.94
C VAL A 2 -9.50 -1.84 1.92
N GLU A 3 -9.92 -2.90 1.23
CA GLU A 3 -11.07 -2.83 0.30
C GLU A 3 -12.40 -2.68 1.02
N ASP A 4 -12.57 -3.34 2.17
CA ASP A 4 -13.78 -3.21 2.98
C ASP A 4 -13.90 -1.77 3.53
N ASP A 5 -12.78 -1.19 4.01
CA ASP A 5 -12.74 0.18 4.49
C ASP A 5 -13.05 1.20 3.37
N VAL A 6 -12.50 1.00 2.17
CA VAL A 6 -12.73 1.91 1.03
C VAL A 6 -14.15 1.75 0.48
N THR A 7 -14.68 0.53 0.46
CA THR A 7 -16.07 0.27 0.06
C THR A 7 -17.03 0.91 1.05
N MET A 8 -16.79 0.78 2.36
CA MET A 8 -17.59 1.44 3.40
C MET A 8 -17.52 2.97 3.31
N LEU A 9 -16.34 3.53 3.01
CA LEU A 9 -16.17 4.97 2.77
C LEU A 9 -16.93 5.43 1.54
N TRP A 10 -16.87 4.66 0.45
CA TRP A 10 -17.61 4.92 -0.77
C TRP A 10 -19.12 4.90 -0.51
N GLU A 11 -19.63 3.88 0.18
CA GLU A 11 -21.05 3.77 0.53
C GLU A 11 -21.53 4.94 1.38
N LYS A 12 -20.76 5.34 2.40
CA LYS A 12 -21.10 6.52 3.22
C LYS A 12 -21.12 7.81 2.42
N VAL A 13 -20.10 8.03 1.59
CA VAL A 13 -20.03 9.25 0.78
C VAL A 13 -21.11 9.25 -0.29
N ALA A 14 -21.39 8.12 -0.94
CA ALA A 14 -22.48 7.99 -1.89
C ALA A 14 -23.85 8.23 -1.24
N ALA A 15 -24.06 7.73 -0.02
CA ALA A 15 -25.29 7.95 0.74
C ALA A 15 -25.48 9.44 1.11
N GLU A 16 -24.45 10.08 1.69
CA GLU A 16 -24.50 11.51 2.03
C GLU A 16 -24.70 12.40 0.78
N MET A 17 -24.12 12.01 -0.37
CA MET A 17 -24.28 12.74 -1.63
C MET A 17 -25.68 12.60 -2.22
N GLN A 18 -26.26 11.41 -2.15
CA GLN A 18 -27.64 11.16 -2.57
C GLN A 18 -28.61 11.95 -1.68
N GLU A 19 -28.37 11.99 -0.38
CA GLU A 19 -29.23 12.65 0.60
C GLU A 19 -29.18 14.18 0.52
N HIS A 20 -27.99 14.77 0.40
CA HIS A 20 -27.82 16.22 0.45
C HIS A 20 -27.83 16.91 -0.92
N PHE A 21 -27.44 16.20 -1.98
CA PHE A 21 -27.28 16.80 -3.31
C PHE A 21 -28.15 16.13 -4.39
N ASN A 22 -28.90 15.09 -4.05
CA ASN A 22 -29.77 14.34 -4.96
C ASN A 22 -29.03 13.85 -6.23
N LEU A 23 -27.73 13.58 -6.10
CA LEU A 23 -26.83 13.18 -7.17
C LEU A 23 -26.45 11.71 -7.00
N GLN A 24 -26.80 10.88 -7.99
CA GLN A 24 -26.29 9.52 -8.08
C GLN A 24 -24.84 9.56 -8.57
N LEU A 25 -23.87 9.29 -7.67
CA LEU A 25 -22.52 8.97 -8.11
C LEU A 25 -22.53 7.59 -8.76
N SER A 26 -22.82 7.52 -10.06
CA SER A 26 -22.54 6.30 -10.82
C SER A 26 -21.11 6.34 -11.33
N VAL A 27 -20.25 5.55 -10.70
CA VAL A 27 -18.93 5.24 -11.26
C VAL A 27 -19.05 3.85 -11.90
N GLY A 28 -19.01 3.80 -13.23
CA GLY A 28 -19.20 2.57 -14.00
C GLY A 28 -20.66 2.16 -14.23
N GLU A 29 -20.84 0.98 -14.84
CA GLU A 29 -22.16 0.46 -15.29
C GLU A 29 -23.06 0.02 -14.13
N THR A 30 -22.49 -0.24 -12.95
CA THR A 30 -23.18 -0.75 -11.75
C THR A 30 -23.23 0.26 -10.58
N GLY A 31 -22.60 1.43 -10.72
CA GLY A 31 -22.54 2.44 -9.65
C GLY A 31 -21.57 2.12 -8.50
N VAL A 32 -20.80 1.04 -8.60
CA VAL A 32 -19.74 0.68 -7.64
C VAL A 32 -18.39 0.78 -8.38
N PRO A 33 -17.43 1.57 -7.86
CA PRO A 33 -16.10 1.65 -8.45
C PRO A 33 -15.39 0.29 -8.44
N ASP A 34 -14.87 -0.11 -9.60
CA ASP A 34 -14.10 -1.35 -9.74
C ASP A 34 -12.67 -1.16 -9.20
N TRP A 35 -12.43 -1.67 -7.99
CA TRP A 35 -11.13 -1.62 -7.33
C TRP A 35 -10.19 -2.76 -7.74
N SER A 36 -10.69 -3.76 -8.46
CA SER A 36 -9.93 -4.97 -8.81
C SER A 36 -8.72 -4.63 -9.68
N ALA A 37 -8.87 -3.72 -10.63
CA ALA A 37 -7.81 -3.27 -11.52
C ALA A 37 -6.70 -2.49 -10.80
N ALA A 38 -7.03 -1.74 -9.75
CA ALA A 38 -6.03 -1.02 -8.96
C ALA A 38 -5.27 -1.97 -8.03
N ARG A 39 -5.98 -2.93 -7.41
CA ARG A 39 -5.37 -3.98 -6.59
C ARG A 39 -4.44 -4.86 -7.43
N GLN A 40 -4.85 -5.22 -8.64
CA GLN A 40 -4.03 -6.01 -9.55
C GLN A 40 -2.74 -5.27 -9.92
N ARG A 41 -2.80 -3.96 -10.18
CA ARG A 41 -1.59 -3.14 -10.41
C ARG A 41 -0.63 -3.15 -9.23
N ILE A 42 -1.12 -2.94 -8.01
CA ILE A 42 -0.28 -2.97 -6.80
C ILE A 42 0.34 -4.35 -6.62
N ALA A 43 -0.42 -5.43 -6.83
CA ALA A 43 0.07 -6.79 -6.73
C ALA A 43 1.17 -7.07 -7.76
N THR A 44 0.96 -6.67 -9.02
CA THR A 44 1.93 -6.84 -10.11
C THR A 44 3.21 -6.04 -9.86
N ASP A 45 3.12 -4.81 -9.34
CA ASP A 45 4.32 -4.01 -9.03
C ASP A 45 5.15 -4.60 -7.87
N VAL A 46 4.47 -5.07 -6.82
CA VAL A 46 5.14 -5.76 -5.71
C VAL A 46 5.78 -7.06 -6.18
N GLU A 47 5.10 -7.83 -7.04
CA GLU A 47 5.61 -9.06 -7.63
C GLU A 47 6.83 -8.78 -8.52
N ASN A 48 6.78 -7.77 -9.39
CA ASN A 48 7.88 -7.37 -10.26
C ASN A 48 9.11 -6.94 -9.46
N ARG A 49 8.95 -6.07 -8.45
CA ARG A 49 10.07 -5.62 -7.60
C ARG A 49 10.65 -6.79 -6.78
N SER A 50 9.83 -7.74 -6.38
CA SER A 50 10.27 -8.97 -5.71
C SER A 50 11.06 -9.88 -6.67
N ALA A 51 10.56 -10.07 -7.88
CA ALA A 51 11.22 -10.87 -8.92
C ALA A 51 12.56 -10.27 -9.36
N GLU A 52 12.64 -8.95 -9.47
CA GLU A 52 13.88 -8.24 -9.79
C GLU A 52 14.90 -8.32 -8.64
N GLY A 53 14.43 -8.18 -7.40
CA GLY A 53 15.23 -8.44 -6.21
C GLY A 53 15.77 -9.87 -6.15
N LEU A 54 15.00 -10.86 -6.64
CA LEU A 54 15.41 -12.27 -6.74
C LEU A 54 16.36 -12.52 -7.90
N LYS A 55 16.17 -11.90 -9.07
CA LYS A 55 17.11 -11.97 -10.21
C LYS A 55 18.48 -11.42 -9.87
N HIS A 56 18.53 -10.35 -9.07
CA HIS A 56 19.79 -9.78 -8.60
C HIS A 56 20.51 -10.64 -7.56
N LEU A 57 19.84 -11.67 -7.03
CA LEU A 57 20.51 -12.78 -6.39
C LEU A 57 21.20 -13.62 -7.48
N ARG A 58 22.33 -13.11 -8.00
CA ARG A 58 23.40 -13.91 -8.64
C ARG A 58 23.98 -15.00 -7.70
N LEU A 59 23.23 -15.37 -6.66
CA LEU A 59 23.49 -16.47 -5.75
C LEU A 59 23.89 -17.70 -6.54
N GLN A 60 23.15 -18.10 -7.58
CA GLN A 60 23.46 -19.33 -8.31
C GLN A 60 24.84 -19.30 -9.02
N GLU A 61 25.26 -18.18 -9.59
CA GLU A 61 26.55 -18.06 -10.29
C GLU A 61 27.74 -17.98 -9.31
N ASP A 62 27.62 -17.18 -8.25
CA ASP A 62 28.67 -17.03 -7.25
C ASP A 62 28.83 -18.31 -6.41
N ILE A 63 27.71 -18.96 -6.09
CA ILE A 63 27.68 -20.25 -5.39
C ILE A 63 28.18 -21.35 -6.31
N GLY A 64 27.80 -21.37 -7.59
CA GLY A 64 28.33 -22.31 -8.58
C GLY A 64 29.85 -22.21 -8.73
N LYS A 65 30.40 -21.00 -8.74
CA LYS A 65 31.87 -20.78 -8.78
C LYS A 65 32.56 -21.20 -7.47
N ALA A 66 31.99 -20.86 -6.31
CA ALA A 66 32.58 -21.24 -5.02
C ALA A 66 32.48 -22.75 -4.73
N LEU A 67 31.39 -23.39 -5.12
CA LEU A 67 31.19 -24.83 -5.02
C LEU A 67 32.03 -25.58 -6.04
N SER A 68 32.05 -25.19 -7.32
CA SER A 68 32.74 -25.97 -8.38
C SER A 68 34.21 -26.27 -8.05
N ARG A 69 34.94 -25.31 -7.47
CA ARG A 69 36.35 -25.51 -7.08
C ARG A 69 36.50 -26.48 -5.90
N ARG A 70 35.57 -26.49 -4.95
CA ARG A 70 35.62 -27.34 -3.73
C ARG A 70 34.97 -28.71 -3.94
N THR A 71 33.87 -28.77 -4.69
CA THR A 71 33.20 -29.99 -5.15
C THR A 71 34.15 -30.83 -6.00
N ARG A 72 34.99 -30.22 -6.83
CA ARG A 72 36.04 -30.93 -7.58
C ARG A 72 37.02 -31.67 -6.66
N MET A 73 37.44 -31.03 -5.55
CA MET A 73 38.32 -31.65 -4.56
C MET A 73 37.65 -32.84 -3.84
N LEU A 74 36.38 -32.68 -3.43
CA LEU A 74 35.59 -33.77 -2.83
C LEU A 74 35.39 -34.93 -3.82
N TRP A 75 35.17 -34.64 -5.10
CA TRP A 75 35.05 -35.65 -6.14
C TRP A 75 36.35 -36.42 -6.36
N ILE A 76 37.50 -35.74 -6.37
CA ILE A 76 38.81 -36.39 -6.46
C ILE A 76 39.04 -37.32 -5.27
N LEU A 77 38.70 -36.88 -4.04
CA LEU A 77 38.81 -37.71 -2.83
C LEU A 77 37.86 -38.92 -2.87
N LEU A 78 36.66 -38.76 -3.41
CA LEU A 78 35.69 -39.85 -3.55
C LEU A 78 36.14 -40.88 -4.60
N VAL A 79 36.63 -40.43 -5.76
CA VAL A 79 37.16 -41.31 -6.82
C VAL A 79 38.42 -42.03 -6.36
N THR A 80 39.34 -41.32 -5.71
CA THR A 80 40.56 -41.95 -5.15
C THR A 80 40.19 -42.99 -4.09
N SER A 81 39.25 -42.69 -3.19
CA SER A 81 38.72 -43.67 -2.23
C SER A 81 38.10 -44.90 -2.92
N ALA A 82 37.31 -44.71 -3.98
CA ALA A 82 36.67 -45.80 -4.70
C ALA A 82 37.68 -46.70 -5.43
N ILE A 83 38.68 -46.09 -6.08
CA ILE A 83 39.77 -46.81 -6.75
C ILE A 83 40.62 -47.57 -5.74
N SER A 84 41.00 -46.94 -4.63
CA SER A 84 41.77 -47.60 -3.57
C SER A 84 41.03 -48.76 -2.92
N ALA A 85 39.70 -48.64 -2.73
CA ALA A 85 38.87 -49.74 -2.25
C ALA A 85 38.81 -50.91 -3.24
N GLY A 86 38.67 -50.61 -4.53
CA GLY A 86 38.67 -51.62 -5.60
C GLY A 86 40.01 -52.37 -5.71
N VAL A 87 41.12 -51.64 -5.68
CA VAL A 87 42.47 -52.23 -5.70
C VAL A 87 42.74 -53.02 -4.42
N GLY A 88 42.35 -52.51 -3.26
CA GLY A 88 42.47 -53.23 -1.98
C GLY A 88 41.65 -54.52 -1.96
N GLY A 89 40.42 -54.50 -2.49
CA GLY A 89 39.57 -55.68 -2.64
C GLY A 89 40.14 -56.73 -3.60
N LEU A 90 40.69 -56.30 -4.74
CA LEU A 90 41.33 -57.20 -5.71
C LEU A 90 42.59 -57.86 -5.12
N LEU A 91 43.42 -57.10 -4.40
CA LEU A 91 44.61 -57.62 -3.72
C LEU A 91 44.26 -58.56 -2.57
N ALA A 92 43.15 -58.30 -1.86
CA ALA A 92 42.63 -59.19 -0.83
C ALA A 92 42.13 -60.51 -1.42
N TYR A 93 41.43 -60.46 -2.56
CA TYR A 93 41.00 -61.65 -3.29
C TYR A 93 42.19 -62.52 -3.73
N LEU A 94 43.27 -61.90 -4.18
CA LEU A 94 44.52 -62.57 -4.59
C LEU A 94 45.41 -63.00 -3.40
N LYS A 95 44.97 -62.80 -2.15
CA LYS A 95 45.72 -63.12 -0.91
C LYS A 95 47.14 -62.53 -0.85
N LEU A 96 47.38 -61.40 -1.54
CA LEU A 96 48.65 -60.68 -1.47
C LEU A 96 48.71 -59.85 -0.18
N ALA A 97 49.15 -60.50 0.90
CA ALA A 97 49.57 -59.83 2.12
C ALA A 97 50.99 -59.25 1.94
N PRO A 98 51.31 -58.06 2.44
CA PRO A 98 50.50 -57.13 3.25
C PRO A 98 49.78 -56.03 2.46
N TRP A 99 49.84 -56.03 1.12
CA TRP A 99 49.44 -54.90 0.28
C TRP A 99 47.94 -54.53 0.34
N HIS A 100 47.05 -55.47 0.61
CA HIS A 100 45.62 -55.19 0.76
C HIS A 100 45.32 -54.31 2.00
N LEU A 101 46.07 -54.45 3.10
CA LEU A 101 45.93 -53.62 4.31
C LEU A 101 46.24 -52.15 4.02
N VAL A 102 47.24 -51.89 3.17
CA VAL A 102 47.59 -50.53 2.73
C VAL A 102 46.43 -49.91 1.94
N GLY A 103 45.81 -50.67 1.04
CA GLY A 103 44.64 -50.23 0.27
C GLY A 103 43.44 -49.85 1.15
N PHE A 104 43.12 -50.69 2.15
CA PHE A 104 42.05 -50.39 3.10
C PHE A 104 42.38 -49.19 4.01
N GLY A 105 43.64 -49.06 4.45
CA GLY A 105 44.10 -47.92 5.25
C GLY A 105 43.97 -46.58 4.51
N VAL A 106 44.39 -46.53 3.25
CA VAL A 106 44.28 -45.33 2.40
C VAL A 106 42.81 -44.98 2.14
N THR A 107 41.95 -45.99 1.95
CA THR A 107 40.50 -45.80 1.78
C THR A 107 39.88 -45.22 3.04
N GLY A 108 40.17 -45.79 4.21
CA GLY A 108 39.67 -45.31 5.50
C GLY A 108 40.09 -43.88 5.79
N LEU A 109 41.36 -43.54 5.57
CA LEU A 109 41.88 -42.19 5.76
C LEU A 109 41.21 -41.19 4.80
N SER A 110 41.01 -41.59 3.54
CA SER A 110 40.38 -40.74 2.52
C SER A 110 38.90 -40.48 2.82
N LEU A 111 38.15 -41.50 3.25
CA LEU A 111 36.75 -41.33 3.67
C LEU A 111 36.62 -40.44 4.90
N LEU A 112 37.53 -40.59 5.87
CA LEU A 112 37.55 -39.78 7.09
C LEU A 112 37.86 -38.31 6.77
N LEU A 113 38.83 -38.05 5.89
CA LEU A 113 39.11 -36.72 5.36
C LEU A 113 37.91 -36.15 4.59
N LEU A 114 37.28 -36.96 3.73
CA LEU A 114 36.10 -36.57 2.96
C LEU A 114 34.95 -36.16 3.90
N ALA A 115 34.70 -36.91 4.97
CA ALA A 115 33.67 -36.60 5.96
C ALA A 115 33.95 -35.28 6.69
N ILE A 116 35.19 -35.05 7.14
CA ILE A 116 35.59 -33.83 7.86
C ILE A 116 35.51 -32.61 6.93
N LEU A 117 36.06 -32.72 5.71
CA LEU A 117 36.04 -31.65 4.71
C LEU A 117 34.61 -31.37 4.23
N GLY A 118 33.81 -32.40 4.03
CA GLY A 118 32.39 -32.30 3.67
C GLY A 118 31.58 -31.54 4.72
N ASN A 119 31.69 -31.94 5.99
CA ASN A 119 30.93 -31.30 7.07
C ASN A 119 31.35 -29.83 7.27
N ARG A 120 32.65 -29.52 7.23
CA ARG A 120 33.14 -28.14 7.31
C ARG A 120 32.73 -27.29 6.11
N SER A 121 32.69 -27.90 4.91
CA SER A 121 32.23 -27.26 3.68
C SER A 121 30.77 -26.87 3.78
N VAL A 122 29.89 -27.82 4.15
CA VAL A 122 28.44 -27.59 4.26
C VAL A 122 28.14 -26.49 5.27
N ASN A 123 28.78 -26.51 6.44
CA ASN A 123 28.55 -25.48 7.46
C ASN A 123 29.00 -24.08 7.02
N LYS A 124 30.12 -23.97 6.30
CA LYS A 124 30.56 -22.67 5.75
C LYS A 124 29.64 -22.17 4.65
N ILE A 125 29.19 -23.06 3.76
CA ILE A 125 28.25 -22.70 2.69
C ILE A 125 26.94 -22.24 3.30
N ARG A 126 26.41 -22.97 4.28
CA ARG A 126 25.18 -22.61 4.99
C ARG A 126 25.29 -21.24 5.64
N ARG A 127 26.39 -20.94 6.34
CA ARG A 127 26.61 -19.62 6.96
C ARG A 127 26.70 -18.51 5.91
N LEU A 128 27.49 -18.70 4.85
CA LEU A 128 27.58 -17.71 3.77
C LEU A 128 26.21 -17.47 3.11
N PHE A 129 25.41 -18.52 2.95
CA PHE A 129 24.03 -18.41 2.49
C PHE A 129 23.20 -17.58 3.43
N THR A 130 23.15 -17.95 4.72
CA THR A 130 22.36 -17.26 5.74
C THR A 130 22.76 -15.78 5.82
N ASP A 131 24.05 -15.47 5.92
CA ASP A 131 24.53 -14.08 6.03
C ASP A 131 24.19 -13.25 4.78
N ARG A 132 24.33 -13.81 3.58
CA ARG A 132 23.98 -13.13 2.32
C ARG A 132 22.47 -12.94 2.18
N LEU A 133 21.68 -13.92 2.62
CA LEU A 133 20.22 -13.84 2.61
C LEU A 133 19.74 -12.80 3.62
N GLU A 134 20.25 -12.82 4.85
CA GLU A 134 19.88 -11.86 5.90
C GLU A 134 20.23 -10.43 5.49
N ALA A 135 21.44 -10.20 4.96
CA ALA A 135 21.90 -8.87 4.54
C ALA A 135 21.08 -8.26 3.38
N ARG A 136 20.43 -9.09 2.55
CA ARG A 136 19.58 -8.64 1.43
C ARG A 136 18.10 -8.71 1.75
N ARG A 137 17.69 -9.48 2.77
CA ARG A 137 16.30 -9.60 3.25
C ARG A 137 15.75 -8.26 3.68
N GLU A 138 16.52 -7.49 4.44
CA GLU A 138 16.11 -6.15 4.87
C GLU A 138 15.92 -5.22 3.67
N ASN A 139 16.85 -5.25 2.70
CA ASN A 139 16.75 -4.47 1.47
C ASN A 139 15.53 -4.86 0.62
N GLN A 140 15.22 -6.16 0.50
CA GLN A 140 14.03 -6.63 -0.20
C GLN A 140 12.74 -6.21 0.53
N GLN A 141 12.71 -6.31 1.85
CA GLN A 141 11.57 -5.85 2.65
C GLN A 141 11.36 -4.34 2.51
N MET A 142 12.42 -3.55 2.49
CA MET A 142 12.35 -2.11 2.22
C MET A 142 11.82 -1.83 0.82
N ALA A 143 12.34 -2.51 -0.21
CA ALA A 143 11.90 -2.32 -1.59
C ALA A 143 10.41 -2.70 -1.79
N GLN A 144 9.95 -3.79 -1.17
CA GLN A 144 8.54 -4.20 -1.18
C GLN A 144 7.65 -3.20 -0.45
N ARG A 145 8.08 -2.71 0.71
CA ARG A 145 7.34 -1.69 1.47
C ARG A 145 7.22 -0.38 0.69
N GLU A 146 8.29 0.02 0.00
CA GLU A 146 8.28 1.24 -0.80
C GLU A 146 7.36 1.09 -2.03
N ALA A 147 7.44 -0.04 -2.74
CA ALA A 147 6.52 -0.33 -3.86
C ALA A 147 5.05 -0.35 -3.41
N PHE A 148 4.77 -0.95 -2.25
CA PHE A 148 3.43 -0.94 -1.67
C PHE A 148 2.98 0.47 -1.29
N ARG A 149 3.86 1.27 -0.66
CA ARG A 149 3.55 2.66 -0.28
C ARG A 149 3.25 3.53 -1.51
N GLU A 150 4.06 3.40 -2.55
CA GLU A 150 3.89 4.11 -3.83
C GLU A 150 2.55 3.73 -4.47
N GLY A 151 2.26 2.43 -4.57
CA GLY A 151 0.99 1.94 -5.11
C GLY A 151 -0.25 2.39 -4.32
N VAL A 152 -0.19 2.39 -2.99
CA VAL A 152 -1.27 2.91 -2.13
C VAL A 152 -1.43 4.43 -2.30
N THR A 153 -0.33 5.17 -2.44
CA THR A 153 -0.39 6.63 -2.65
C THR A 153 -1.07 6.96 -3.97
N ASP A 154 -0.74 6.24 -5.03
CA ASP A 154 -1.37 6.40 -6.35
C ASP A 154 -2.84 5.98 -6.35
N PHE A 155 -3.18 4.93 -5.58
CA PHE A 155 -4.58 4.54 -5.36
C PHE A 155 -5.39 5.69 -4.73
N TYR A 156 -4.91 6.28 -3.62
CA TYR A 156 -5.60 7.41 -2.99
C TYR A 156 -5.69 8.63 -3.91
N ARG A 157 -4.68 8.88 -4.74
CA ARG A 157 -4.72 9.95 -5.73
C ARG A 157 -5.83 9.74 -6.76
N GLN A 158 -6.02 8.50 -7.23
CA GLN A 158 -7.12 8.14 -8.13
C GLN A 158 -8.48 8.21 -7.43
N PHE A 159 -8.54 7.76 -6.17
CA PHE A 159 -9.74 7.87 -5.34
C PHE A 159 -10.20 9.33 -5.20
N VAL A 160 -9.29 10.26 -4.86
CA VAL A 160 -9.63 11.69 -4.74
C VAL A 160 -10.09 12.29 -6.07
N LYS A 161 -9.47 11.90 -7.19
CA LYS A 161 -9.90 12.35 -8.54
C LYS A 161 -11.34 11.95 -8.87
N MET A 162 -11.82 10.83 -8.33
CA MET A 162 -13.21 10.39 -8.52
C MET A 162 -14.23 11.39 -7.97
N PHE A 163 -13.84 12.20 -6.97
CA PHE A 163 -14.67 13.26 -6.38
C PHE A 163 -14.47 14.64 -7.01
N GLU A 164 -13.56 14.78 -7.97
CA GLU A 164 -13.27 16.04 -8.66
C GLU A 164 -14.48 16.61 -9.42
N PRO A 165 -15.28 15.81 -10.15
CA PRO A 165 -16.49 16.30 -10.81
C PRO A 165 -17.51 16.85 -9.81
N LEU A 166 -17.60 16.21 -8.66
CA LEU A 166 -18.52 16.62 -7.61
C LEU A 166 -18.07 17.92 -6.95
N ARG A 167 -16.76 18.07 -6.75
CA ARG A 167 -16.17 19.33 -6.28
C ARG A 167 -16.44 20.47 -7.25
N ALA A 168 -16.40 20.21 -8.55
CA ALA A 168 -16.75 21.19 -9.58
C ALA A 168 -18.23 21.60 -9.51
N VAL A 169 -19.14 20.63 -9.36
CA VAL A 169 -20.59 20.91 -9.22
C VAL A 169 -20.89 21.70 -7.94
N CYS A 170 -20.26 21.37 -6.80
CA CYS A 170 -20.41 22.14 -5.58
C CYS A 170 -19.87 23.58 -5.74
N GLN A 171 -18.76 23.77 -6.46
CA GLN A 171 -18.22 25.09 -6.77
C GLN A 171 -19.17 25.89 -7.67
N GLU A 172 -19.71 25.27 -8.72
CA GLU A 172 -20.67 25.92 -9.64
C GLU A 172 -21.95 26.33 -8.91
N HIS A 173 -22.51 25.46 -8.07
CA HIS A 173 -23.68 25.80 -7.26
C HIS A 173 -23.37 26.90 -6.26
N ARG A 174 -22.20 26.87 -5.63
CA ARG A 174 -21.76 27.94 -4.73
C ARG A 174 -21.67 29.27 -5.48
N GLU A 175 -20.98 29.32 -6.62
CA GLU A 175 -20.88 30.54 -7.44
C GLU A 175 -22.24 31.07 -7.90
N LYS A 176 -23.21 30.18 -8.13
CA LYS A 176 -24.57 30.55 -8.56
C LYS A 176 -25.46 31.07 -7.43
N TYR A 177 -25.34 30.50 -6.23
CA TYR A 177 -26.21 30.84 -5.09
C TYR A 177 -25.61 31.85 -4.12
N GLU A 178 -24.28 31.96 -4.02
CA GLU A 178 -23.59 32.96 -3.21
C GLU A 178 -24.02 34.41 -3.57
N PRO A 179 -24.13 34.84 -4.85
CA PRO A 179 -24.63 36.18 -5.16
C PRO A 179 -26.11 36.38 -4.79
N GLN A 180 -26.93 35.33 -4.82
CA GLN A 180 -28.34 35.39 -4.44
C GLN A 180 -28.50 35.52 -2.93
N LEU A 181 -27.66 34.84 -2.15
CA LEU A 181 -27.62 35.01 -0.69
C LEU A 181 -27.16 36.41 -0.30
N THR A 182 -26.16 36.96 -1.00
CA THR A 182 -25.69 38.33 -0.75
C THR A 182 -26.75 39.37 -1.10
N SER A 183 -27.54 39.17 -2.17
CA SER A 183 -28.63 40.08 -2.52
C SER A 183 -29.80 40.01 -1.52
N ILE A 184 -30.14 38.82 -1.03
CA ILE A 184 -31.13 38.65 0.05
C ILE A 184 -30.66 39.33 1.34
N ALA A 185 -29.41 39.14 1.75
CA ALA A 185 -28.85 39.78 2.93
C ALA A 185 -28.86 41.33 2.82
N ASN A 186 -28.58 41.86 1.63
CA ASN A 186 -28.68 43.30 1.38
C ASN A 186 -30.12 43.81 1.40
N LEU A 187 -31.08 43.05 0.86
CA LEU A 187 -32.51 43.38 0.94
C LEU A 187 -33.01 43.37 2.37
N GLU A 188 -32.62 42.37 3.17
CA GLU A 188 -32.99 42.26 4.58
C GLU A 188 -32.44 43.45 5.38
N LYS A 189 -31.20 43.85 5.12
CA LYS A 189 -30.60 45.06 5.70
C LYS A 189 -31.38 46.31 5.31
N THR A 190 -31.73 46.46 4.03
CA THR A 190 -32.47 47.62 3.52
C THR A 190 -33.89 47.68 4.11
N LEU A 191 -34.55 46.54 4.26
CA LEU A 191 -35.86 46.44 4.92
C LEU A 191 -35.77 46.79 6.40
N THR A 192 -34.73 46.35 7.09
CA THR A 192 -34.49 46.69 8.50
C THR A 192 -34.26 48.20 8.68
N GLU A 193 -33.50 48.82 7.78
CA GLU A 193 -33.30 50.27 7.74
C GLU A 193 -34.61 51.02 7.45
N LEU A 194 -35.42 50.52 6.51
CA LEU A 194 -36.73 51.08 6.21
C LEU A 194 -37.68 50.99 7.41
N GLU A 195 -37.70 49.85 8.10
CA GLU A 195 -38.51 49.65 9.30
C GLU A 195 -38.11 50.60 10.43
N GLN A 196 -36.80 50.84 10.62
CA GLN A 196 -36.30 51.85 11.55
C GLN A 196 -36.78 53.27 11.21
N ILE A 197 -36.91 53.61 9.93
CA ILE A 197 -37.38 54.93 9.47
C ILE A 197 -38.92 55.04 9.57
N LEU A 198 -39.66 53.96 9.31
CA LEU A 198 -41.12 53.94 9.32
C LEU A 198 -41.70 53.94 10.74
N ARG A 199 -41.08 53.24 11.70
CA ARG A 199 -41.52 53.20 13.11
C ARG A 199 -41.79 54.59 13.74
N PRO A 200 -40.91 55.60 13.62
CA PRO A 200 -41.18 56.92 14.19
C PRO A 200 -42.31 57.68 13.45
N VAL A 201 -42.48 57.43 12.14
CA VAL A 201 -43.56 58.04 11.36
C VAL A 201 -44.91 57.46 11.76
N GLU A 202 -45.00 56.14 11.91
CA GLU A 202 -46.20 55.47 12.43
C GLU A 202 -46.53 55.93 13.86
N ALA A 203 -45.54 56.06 14.73
CA ALA A 203 -45.74 56.58 16.08
C ALA A 203 -46.29 58.02 16.06
N ALA A 204 -45.73 58.89 15.22
CA ALA A 204 -46.19 60.28 15.06
C ALA A 204 -47.61 60.38 14.47
N LEU A 205 -47.94 59.54 13.49
CA LEU A 205 -49.29 59.47 12.91
C LEU A 205 -50.32 58.96 13.91
N THR A 206 -49.97 57.92 14.67
CA THR A 206 -50.84 57.35 15.71
C THR A 206 -51.10 58.37 16.82
N GLU A 207 -50.07 59.10 17.25
CA GLU A 207 -50.19 60.17 18.24
C GLU A 207 -51.06 61.33 17.72
N ARG A 208 -50.91 61.70 16.44
CA ARG A 208 -51.72 62.75 15.82
C ARG A 208 -53.20 62.35 15.69
N MET A 209 -53.48 61.10 15.33
CA MET A 209 -54.86 60.57 15.33
C MET A 209 -55.46 60.54 16.74
N ARG A 210 -54.67 60.19 17.75
CA ARG A 210 -55.10 60.22 19.17
C ARG A 210 -55.41 61.64 19.64
N GLN A 211 -54.64 62.64 19.22
CA GLN A 211 -54.92 64.05 19.53
C GLN A 211 -56.18 64.56 18.85
N GLN A 212 -56.43 64.16 17.60
CA GLN A 212 -57.65 64.52 16.87
C GLN A 212 -58.90 63.88 17.46
N SER A 213 -58.83 62.60 17.88
CA SER A 213 -59.97 61.94 18.53
C SER A 213 -60.26 62.53 19.92
N ALA A 214 -59.23 62.92 20.68
CA ALA A 214 -59.39 63.63 21.95
C ALA A 214 -60.02 65.02 21.76
N ALA A 215 -59.60 65.77 20.73
CA ALA A 215 -60.16 67.09 20.41
C ALA A 215 -61.63 67.00 19.95
N ALA A 216 -61.98 66.00 19.13
CA ALA A 216 -63.35 65.75 18.70
C ALA A 216 -64.26 65.32 19.87
N GLY A 217 -63.74 64.54 20.82
CA GLY A 217 -64.46 64.19 22.05
C GLY A 217 -64.73 65.39 22.96
N ALA A 218 -63.77 66.32 23.08
CA ALA A 218 -63.93 67.53 23.88
C ALA A 218 -64.95 68.52 23.27
N ALA A 219 -65.01 68.62 21.94
CA ALA A 219 -65.96 69.50 21.25
C ALA A 219 -67.42 69.03 21.34
N ASN A 220 -67.67 67.73 21.57
CA ASN A 220 -69.02 67.18 21.79
C ASN A 220 -69.48 67.26 23.25
N ALA A 221 -68.61 67.66 24.19
CA ALA A 221 -68.92 67.76 25.62
C ALA A 221 -69.27 69.18 26.08
N THR A 222 -69.19 70.16 25.18
CA THR A 222 -69.60 71.57 25.37
C THR A 222 -70.86 71.86 24.57
#